data_AF-A0A4V1XCK1-F1
#
_entry.id   AF-A0A4V1XCK1-F1
#
_cell.length_a   1.000
_cell.length_b   1.000
_cell.length_c   1.000
_cell.angle_alpha   90.00
_cell.angle_beta   90.00
_cell.angle_gamma   90.00
#
_symmetry.space_group_name_H-M   'P 1'
#
loop_
_entity.id
_entity.type
_entity.pdbx_description
1 polymer ?
#
loop_
_entity_poly.entity_id
_entity_poly.type
_entity_poly.pdbx_seq_one_letter_code
_entity_poly.pdbx_strand_id
1 'polypeptide(L)'
;MFYDFSLYDPVDDPDTNHRIQACSSFGPDFGNIPSGSVAAELVESANSVDVEFELGWWHEGFGLAKAAIRSLVEQIREYIDHGHGASDRPFILYGRSGQATIGVYIGQGLLNQGLSASALWTFQDNFNTLDVTTPSLAMQLCGSNYDSTHIFGVAVTSNATFAPIQNAIKSWVNATCLSFLGSKNFPGKATFTAPLLNGTLTNSTVRARHNTHARPFDMHAKVFDIRAKFLQARADCRTVQVASGEGCAELTVKCGISGADFTKYNPGICGLLKPKQRMYCSSGSFPDFRPKPNPDGSCFSYKVQNDDNCANLGAEYGLTNQEIEGFNKNT
;
A
#
# COMPACT_ATOMS: atom_id res chain seq x y z
N MET A 1 12.64 -20.25 1.80
CA MET A 1 12.54 -19.60 0.48
C MET A 1 11.55 -18.47 0.58
N PHE A 2 11.88 -17.31 0.05
CA PHE A 2 10.98 -16.17 -0.10
C PHE A 2 10.63 -15.98 -1.56
N TYR A 3 9.44 -15.46 -1.82
CA TYR A 3 8.88 -15.31 -3.15
C TYR A 3 8.31 -13.92 -3.35
N ASP A 4 8.42 -13.46 -4.60
CA ASP A 4 7.79 -12.28 -5.14
C ASP A 4 7.06 -12.68 -6.44
N PHE A 5 5.74 -12.62 -6.39
CA PHE A 5 4.83 -12.88 -7.51
C PHE A 5 3.60 -11.97 -7.40
N SER A 6 2.86 -11.82 -8.51
CA SER A 6 1.65 -11.00 -8.52
C SER A 6 0.58 -11.58 -7.59
N LEU A 7 -0.07 -10.72 -6.81
CA LEU A 7 -1.21 -11.06 -5.97
C LEU A 7 -2.38 -11.64 -6.79
N TYR A 8 -2.49 -11.23 -8.06
CA TYR A 8 -3.59 -11.62 -8.94
C TYR A 8 -3.25 -12.83 -9.82
N ASP A 9 -2.03 -13.37 -9.74
CA ASP A 9 -1.62 -14.62 -10.38
C ASP A 9 -1.97 -15.82 -9.48
N PRO A 10 -2.87 -16.75 -9.85
CA PRO A 10 -3.24 -17.89 -9.02
C PRO A 10 -2.13 -18.94 -8.96
N VAL A 11 -1.06 -18.68 -8.19
CA VAL A 11 0.23 -19.38 -8.26
C VAL A 11 0.18 -20.90 -7.93
N ASP A 12 -0.93 -21.37 -7.37
CA ASP A 12 -1.15 -22.80 -7.12
C ASP A 12 -1.86 -23.53 -8.28
N ASP A 13 -2.25 -22.81 -9.35
CA ASP A 13 -2.92 -23.37 -10.52
C ASP A 13 -1.90 -23.97 -11.51
N PRO A 14 -1.72 -25.30 -11.55
CA PRO A 14 -0.70 -25.92 -12.38
C PRO A 14 -0.96 -25.78 -13.89
N ASP A 15 -2.17 -25.38 -14.28
CA ASP A 15 -2.58 -25.27 -15.68
C ASP A 15 -2.24 -23.91 -16.30
N THR A 16 -1.61 -23.01 -15.54
CA THR A 16 -1.23 -21.66 -15.99
C THR A 16 0.27 -21.38 -15.83
N ASN A 17 0.79 -20.48 -16.65
CA ASN A 17 2.20 -20.07 -16.57
C ASN A 17 2.37 -18.94 -15.55
N HIS A 18 3.20 -19.18 -14.53
CA HIS A 18 3.47 -18.22 -13.48
C HIS A 18 4.84 -17.55 -13.64
N ARG A 19 4.93 -16.28 -13.24
CA ARG A 19 6.21 -15.54 -13.14
C ARG A 19 6.54 -15.35 -11.66
N ILE A 20 7.47 -16.15 -11.16
CA ILE A 20 7.85 -16.19 -9.74
C ILE A 20 9.31 -15.78 -9.60
N GLN A 21 9.58 -14.74 -8.83
CA GLN A 21 10.91 -14.45 -8.31
C GLN A 21 11.06 -15.16 -6.96
N ALA A 22 12.21 -15.76 -6.72
CA ALA A 22 12.46 -16.48 -5.48
C ALA A 22 13.90 -16.28 -5.00
N CYS A 23 14.07 -16.22 -3.69
CA CYS A 23 15.39 -16.24 -3.05
C CYS A 23 15.41 -17.21 -1.86
N SER A 24 16.56 -17.85 -1.67
CA SER A 24 16.85 -18.58 -0.44
C SER A 24 17.44 -17.61 0.58
N SER A 25 17.15 -17.85 1.86
CA SER A 25 17.76 -17.14 2.98
C SER A 25 18.15 -18.16 4.04
N PHE A 26 19.32 -17.97 4.63
CA PHE A 26 19.92 -18.79 5.67
C PHE A 26 20.68 -17.91 6.68
N GLY A 27 20.35 -18.03 7.97
CA GLY A 27 21.06 -17.27 9.01
C GLY A 27 20.95 -15.74 8.81
N PRO A 28 22.03 -14.96 9.07
CA PRO A 28 21.99 -13.49 9.09
C PRO A 28 22.11 -12.85 7.70
N ASP A 29 21.63 -13.50 6.64
CA ASP A 29 21.80 -13.06 5.24
C ASP A 29 21.40 -11.59 5.02
N PHE A 30 20.40 -11.09 5.76
CA PHE A 30 19.88 -9.73 5.59
C PHE A 30 20.77 -8.63 6.18
N GLY A 31 21.68 -8.97 7.11
CA GLY A 31 22.63 -8.01 7.68
C GLY A 31 23.75 -7.60 6.72
N ASN A 32 23.99 -8.39 5.67
CA ASN A 32 25.02 -8.13 4.66
C ASN A 32 24.48 -7.47 3.38
N ILE A 33 23.17 -7.25 3.29
CA ILE A 33 22.53 -6.62 2.13
C ILE A 33 22.41 -5.12 2.39
N PRO A 34 22.86 -4.24 1.46
CA PRO A 34 22.68 -2.80 1.59
C PRO A 34 21.20 -2.45 1.80
N SER A 35 20.91 -1.68 2.84
CA SER A 35 19.55 -1.23 3.15
C SER A 35 19.23 0.11 2.49
N GLY A 36 17.93 0.35 2.25
CA GLY A 36 17.45 1.64 1.75
C GLY A 36 17.45 2.71 2.84
N SER A 37 17.86 3.93 2.50
CA SER A 37 17.93 5.08 3.43
C SER A 37 16.58 5.55 3.98
N VAL A 38 15.46 5.13 3.36
CA VAL A 38 14.11 5.66 3.61
C VAL A 38 13.57 5.26 5.00
N ALA A 39 14.01 4.14 5.57
CA ALA A 39 13.57 3.69 6.88
C ALA A 39 14.03 4.62 8.02
N ALA A 40 15.22 5.25 7.91
CA ALA A 40 15.80 6.02 9.01
C ALA A 40 15.06 7.34 9.28
N GLU A 41 14.64 8.07 8.24
CA GLU A 41 13.96 9.37 8.40
C GLU A 41 12.53 9.25 8.94
N LEU A 42 11.82 8.16 8.61
CA LEU A 42 10.46 7.91 9.11
C LEU A 42 10.43 7.47 10.58
N VAL A 43 11.48 6.76 11.04
CA VAL A 43 11.60 6.25 12.41
C VAL A 43 11.76 7.38 13.45
N GLU A 44 12.43 8.48 13.10
CA GLU A 44 12.69 9.59 14.05
C GLU A 44 11.46 10.47 14.33
N SER A 45 10.41 10.40 13.52
CA SER A 45 9.28 11.33 13.57
C SER A 45 7.96 10.75 14.08
N ALA A 46 7.90 9.42 14.28
CA ALA A 46 6.63 8.72 14.34
C ALA A 46 6.32 8.17 15.74
N ASN A 47 5.27 8.70 16.37
CA ASN A 47 4.77 8.21 17.65
C ASN A 47 4.02 6.89 17.45
N SER A 48 4.41 5.86 18.19
CA SER A 48 3.66 4.61 18.27
C SER A 48 2.38 4.80 19.08
N VAL A 49 1.27 4.21 18.65
CA VAL A 49 0.02 4.17 19.41
C VAL A 49 -0.34 2.73 19.76
N ASP A 50 -1.09 2.56 20.85
CA ASP A 50 -1.57 1.26 21.27
C ASP A 50 -2.72 0.79 20.36
N VAL A 51 -2.66 -0.47 19.93
CA VAL A 51 -3.62 -1.12 19.05
C VAL A 51 -3.88 -2.55 19.50
N GLU A 52 -4.97 -3.15 19.02
CA GLU A 52 -5.29 -4.56 19.22
C GLU A 52 -5.13 -5.30 17.89
N PHE A 53 -4.33 -6.36 17.90
CA PHE A 53 -4.18 -7.28 16.77
C PHE A 53 -5.11 -8.49 16.97
N GLU A 54 -5.96 -8.75 15.99
CA GLU A 54 -6.82 -9.93 16.00
C GLU A 54 -6.07 -11.11 15.37
N LEU A 55 -5.83 -12.16 16.14
CA LEU A 55 -5.34 -13.45 15.65
C LEU A 55 -6.51 -14.44 15.56
N GLY A 56 -6.76 -14.98 14.37
CA GLY A 56 -7.86 -15.91 14.13
C GLY A 56 -7.54 -17.09 13.23
N TRP A 57 -8.49 -18.02 13.16
CA TRP A 57 -8.40 -19.29 12.43
C TRP A 57 -9.74 -19.67 11.77
N TRP A 58 -9.67 -20.45 10.68
CA TRP A 58 -10.84 -20.83 9.86
C TRP A 58 -11.29 -22.27 10.02
N HIS A 59 -10.41 -23.18 10.45
CA HIS A 59 -10.71 -24.60 10.49
C HIS A 59 -10.13 -25.23 11.74
N GLU A 60 -10.89 -26.09 12.40
CA GLU A 60 -10.37 -27.01 13.39
C GLU A 60 -9.65 -28.16 12.67
N GLY A 61 -8.41 -28.46 13.07
CA GLY A 61 -7.61 -29.51 12.45
C GLY A 61 -6.18 -29.56 12.96
N PHE A 62 -5.48 -30.68 12.76
CA PHE A 62 -4.09 -30.81 13.19
C PHE A 62 -3.12 -30.43 12.08
N GLY A 63 -1.86 -30.17 12.45
CA GLY A 63 -0.76 -30.09 11.48
C GLY A 63 -0.20 -28.70 11.21
N LEU A 64 -0.41 -27.73 12.10
CA LEU A 64 0.32 -26.46 12.01
C LEU A 64 1.83 -26.71 12.03
N ALA A 65 2.53 -26.29 10.98
CA ALA A 65 3.98 -26.41 10.87
C ALA A 65 4.70 -25.34 11.72
N LYS A 66 4.41 -25.30 13.04
CA LYS A 66 4.81 -24.24 13.99
C LYS A 66 6.27 -23.84 13.88
N ALA A 67 7.19 -24.81 13.88
CA ALA A 67 8.63 -24.53 13.81
C ALA A 67 9.05 -23.86 12.48
N ALA A 68 8.51 -24.34 11.37
CA ALA A 68 8.79 -23.78 10.05
C ALA A 68 8.16 -22.39 9.87
N ILE A 69 6.94 -22.18 10.39
CA ILE A 69 6.28 -20.87 10.41
C ILE A 69 7.08 -19.88 11.28
N ARG A 70 7.46 -20.29 12.49
CA ARG A 70 8.28 -19.47 13.39
C ARG A 70 9.57 -19.03 12.71
N SER A 71 10.28 -19.95 12.06
CA SER A 71 11.50 -19.63 11.30
C SER A 71 11.24 -18.66 10.15
N LEU A 72 10.13 -18.80 9.42
CA LEU A 72 9.76 -17.85 8.36
C LEU A 72 9.48 -16.45 8.93
N VAL A 73 8.75 -16.36 10.04
CA VAL A 73 8.45 -15.07 10.70
C VAL A 73 9.73 -14.43 11.23
N GLU A 74 10.63 -15.19 11.84
CA GLU A 74 11.95 -14.72 12.30
C GLU A 74 12.74 -14.11 11.14
N GLN A 75 12.86 -14.80 10.00
CA GLN A 75 13.57 -14.29 8.84
C GLN A 75 12.88 -13.04 8.21
N ILE A 76 11.55 -12.97 8.21
CA ILE A 76 10.82 -11.76 7.73
C ILE A 76 11.09 -10.56 8.63
N ARG A 77 11.10 -10.77 9.95
CA ARG A 77 11.41 -9.71 10.92
C ARG A 77 12.83 -9.19 10.71
N GLU A 78 13.81 -10.08 10.56
CA GLU A 78 15.20 -9.69 10.24
C GLU A 78 15.29 -8.89 8.93
N TYR A 79 14.56 -9.30 7.89
CA TYR A 79 14.48 -8.54 6.63
C TYR A 79 13.95 -7.12 6.85
N ILE A 80 12.86 -6.97 7.60
CA ILE A 80 12.23 -5.67 7.89
C ILE A 80 13.13 -4.80 8.79
N ASP A 81 13.69 -5.38 9.85
CA ASP A 81 14.49 -4.68 10.86
C ASP A 81 15.79 -4.13 10.26
N HIS A 82 16.30 -4.78 9.21
CA HIS A 82 17.43 -4.27 8.43
C HIS A 82 17.04 -3.25 7.35
N GLY A 83 15.80 -2.74 7.36
CA GLY A 83 15.36 -1.67 6.47
C GLY A 83 15.01 -2.11 5.05
N HIS A 84 14.76 -3.41 4.85
CA HIS A 84 14.31 -3.94 3.57
C HIS A 84 12.77 -3.95 3.46
N GLY A 85 12.28 -3.96 2.23
CA GLY A 85 10.84 -3.91 1.94
C GLY A 85 10.38 -2.52 1.49
N ALA A 86 9.23 -2.49 0.80
CA ALA A 86 8.67 -1.23 0.33
C ALA A 86 8.11 -0.39 1.48
N SER A 87 8.25 0.93 1.37
CA SER A 87 7.69 1.92 2.31
C SER A 87 6.81 2.96 1.62
N ASP A 88 6.88 3.05 0.29
CA ASP A 88 6.11 3.95 -0.58
C ASP A 88 4.89 3.27 -1.21
N ARG A 89 4.77 1.95 -1.05
CA ARG A 89 3.67 1.08 -1.50
C ARG A 89 3.50 -0.06 -0.49
N PRO A 90 2.38 -0.81 -0.54
CA PRO A 90 2.19 -1.93 0.37
C PRO A 90 3.37 -2.91 0.32
N PHE A 91 3.89 -3.27 1.48
CA PHE A 91 4.86 -4.34 1.61
C PHE A 91 4.13 -5.68 1.55
N ILE A 92 4.43 -6.46 0.52
CA ILE A 92 3.92 -7.81 0.33
C ILE A 92 5.11 -8.76 0.21
N LEU A 93 5.15 -9.79 1.05
CA LEU A 93 6.19 -10.80 1.01
C LEU A 93 5.62 -12.18 1.27
N TYR A 94 5.99 -13.14 0.42
CA TYR A 94 5.61 -14.54 0.56
C TYR A 94 6.80 -15.39 0.95
N GLY A 95 6.56 -16.45 1.69
CA GLY A 95 7.60 -17.39 2.09
C GLY A 95 7.12 -18.82 2.18
N ARG A 96 8.04 -19.77 2.03
CA ARG A 96 7.80 -21.20 2.23
C ARG A 96 9.00 -21.88 2.88
N SER A 97 8.69 -22.78 3.80
CA SER A 97 9.62 -23.71 4.42
C SER A 97 8.93 -25.07 4.62
N GLY A 98 9.32 -26.07 3.82
CA GLY A 98 8.62 -27.36 3.77
C GLY A 98 7.14 -27.21 3.41
N GLN A 99 6.26 -27.55 4.34
CA GLN A 99 4.80 -27.42 4.22
C GLN A 99 4.27 -26.07 4.71
N ALA A 100 5.06 -25.29 5.44
CA ALA A 100 4.65 -23.96 5.89
C ALA A 100 4.75 -22.96 4.76
N THR A 101 3.67 -22.22 4.53
CA THR A 101 3.64 -21.02 3.69
C THR A 101 3.18 -19.83 4.52
N ILE A 102 3.68 -18.64 4.17
CA ILE A 102 3.37 -17.37 4.81
C ILE A 102 3.16 -16.30 3.76
N GLY A 103 2.29 -15.35 4.04
CA GLY A 103 2.23 -14.06 3.37
C GLY A 103 2.04 -12.95 4.39
N VAL A 104 2.78 -11.86 4.19
CA VAL A 104 2.69 -10.64 5.01
C VAL A 104 2.23 -9.49 4.12
N TYR A 105 1.33 -8.67 4.65
CA TYR A 105 0.84 -7.43 4.08
C TYR A 105 1.02 -6.31 5.12
N ILE A 106 1.72 -5.25 4.74
CA ILE A 106 1.79 -4.01 5.53
C ILE A 106 1.41 -2.87 4.60
N GLY A 107 0.30 -2.18 4.91
CA GLY A 107 -0.07 -0.96 4.21
C GLY A 107 0.98 0.14 4.39
N GLN A 108 1.22 0.93 3.36
CA GLN A 108 2.27 1.96 3.31
C GLN A 108 2.08 3.12 4.29
N GLY A 109 0.90 3.24 4.92
CA GLY A 109 0.63 4.16 6.02
C GLY A 109 1.10 3.64 7.38
N LEU A 110 1.73 2.46 7.43
CA LEU A 110 2.29 1.83 8.63
C LEU A 110 3.82 1.71 8.50
N LEU A 111 4.52 1.97 9.59
CA LEU A 111 5.96 1.74 9.67
C LEU A 111 6.26 0.24 9.81
N ASN A 112 6.93 -0.35 8.82
CA ASN A 112 7.26 -1.78 8.79
C ASN A 112 7.99 -2.25 10.07
N GLN A 113 9.04 -1.51 10.49
CA GLN A 113 9.84 -1.84 11.68
C GLN A 113 9.00 -1.84 12.96
N GLY A 114 8.03 -0.92 13.07
CA GLY A 114 7.10 -0.89 14.18
C GLY A 114 6.29 -2.18 14.29
N LEU A 115 5.86 -2.75 13.16
CA LEU A 115 5.10 -4.00 13.14
C LEU A 115 5.98 -5.25 13.28
N SER A 116 7.22 -5.20 12.82
CA SER A 116 8.21 -6.25 13.07
C SER A 116 8.47 -6.43 14.57
N ALA A 117 8.68 -5.32 15.29
CA ALA A 117 8.91 -5.32 16.74
C ALA A 117 7.66 -5.60 17.59
N SER A 118 6.47 -5.50 16.99
CA SER A 118 5.18 -5.59 17.68
C SER A 118 4.37 -6.79 17.17
N ALA A 119 3.63 -6.63 16.07
CA ALA A 119 2.69 -7.64 15.58
C ALA A 119 3.36 -8.96 15.20
N LEU A 120 4.45 -8.91 14.40
CA LEU A 120 5.16 -10.12 13.96
C LEU A 120 5.89 -10.80 15.12
N TRP A 121 6.43 -10.03 16.07
CA TRP A 121 7.00 -10.57 17.31
C TRP A 121 5.92 -11.30 18.13
N THR A 122 4.77 -10.66 18.35
CA THR A 122 3.64 -11.26 19.07
C THR A 122 3.14 -12.51 18.37
N PHE A 123 3.01 -12.48 17.04
CA PHE A 123 2.61 -13.63 16.24
C PHE A 123 3.59 -14.82 16.40
N GLN A 124 4.90 -14.53 16.40
CA GLN A 124 5.96 -15.51 16.59
C GLN A 124 5.96 -16.12 18.01
N ASP A 125 5.83 -15.30 19.04
CA ASP A 125 5.99 -15.73 20.44
C ASP A 125 4.79 -16.56 20.92
N ASN A 126 3.59 -16.28 20.39
CA ASN A 126 2.36 -16.93 20.83
C ASN A 126 2.13 -18.35 20.28
N PHE A 127 3.00 -18.89 19.41
CA PHE A 127 2.84 -20.27 18.90
C PHE A 127 2.79 -21.35 19.99
N ASN A 128 3.45 -21.11 21.12
CA ASN A 128 3.48 -22.04 22.26
C ASN A 128 2.23 -21.91 23.16
N THR A 129 1.61 -20.73 23.21
CA THR A 129 0.44 -20.42 24.04
C THR A 129 -0.88 -20.58 23.27
N LEU A 130 -0.80 -20.71 21.95
CA LEU A 130 -1.92 -21.03 21.07
C LEU A 130 -2.39 -22.47 21.27
N ASP A 131 -3.34 -22.62 22.21
CA ASP A 131 -4.15 -23.83 22.40
C ASP A 131 -5.26 -23.93 21.34
N VAL A 132 -4.85 -23.96 20.08
CA VAL A 132 -5.75 -24.08 18.92
C VAL A 132 -5.18 -25.14 17.98
N THR A 133 -6.02 -26.06 17.57
CA THR A 133 -5.71 -27.03 16.53
C THR A 133 -6.21 -26.47 15.21
N THR A 134 -5.30 -25.93 14.39
CA THR A 134 -5.65 -25.48 13.04
C THR A 134 -4.47 -25.66 12.06
N PRO A 135 -4.70 -25.97 10.77
CA PRO A 135 -3.64 -25.98 9.76
C PRO A 135 -3.31 -24.59 9.20
N SER A 136 -4.11 -23.57 9.54
CA SER A 136 -4.04 -22.21 8.97
C SER A 136 -4.48 -21.16 9.97
N LEU A 137 -3.78 -20.03 10.01
CA LEU A 137 -4.08 -18.93 10.93
C LEU A 137 -3.65 -17.60 10.33
N ALA A 138 -4.26 -16.52 10.78
CA ALA A 138 -3.85 -15.18 10.40
C ALA A 138 -4.00 -14.18 11.54
N MET A 139 -3.13 -13.19 11.56
CA MET A 139 -3.22 -12.03 12.45
C MET A 139 -3.42 -10.77 11.62
N GLN A 140 -4.30 -9.87 12.07
CA GLN A 140 -4.58 -8.61 11.39
C GLN A 140 -4.70 -7.42 12.35
N LEU A 141 -4.27 -6.24 11.89
CA LEU A 141 -4.80 -4.94 12.35
C LEU A 141 -5.75 -4.47 11.28
N CYS A 142 -7.06 -4.56 11.56
CA CYS A 142 -8.09 -4.19 10.60
C CYS A 142 -9.36 -3.73 11.33
N GLY A 143 -10.13 -2.85 10.70
CA GLY A 143 -11.35 -2.29 11.26
C GLY A 143 -11.93 -1.20 10.37
N SER A 144 -13.12 -0.72 10.69
CA SER A 144 -13.85 0.26 9.87
C SER A 144 -13.14 1.62 9.73
N ASN A 145 -12.16 1.90 10.60
CA ASN A 145 -11.40 3.15 10.61
C ASN A 145 -10.06 3.03 9.87
N TYR A 146 -9.78 1.89 9.23
CA TYR A 146 -8.57 1.67 8.44
C TYR A 146 -8.91 1.47 6.97
N ASP A 147 -8.24 2.23 6.11
CA ASP A 147 -8.18 1.93 4.69
C ASP A 147 -7.10 0.87 4.41
N SER A 148 -6.97 0.45 3.17
CA SER A 148 -5.93 -0.50 2.74
C SER A 148 -4.50 -0.08 3.12
N THR A 149 -4.23 1.23 3.26
CA THR A 149 -2.90 1.74 3.60
C THR A 149 -2.58 1.63 5.09
N HIS A 150 -3.59 1.41 5.93
CA HIS A 150 -3.48 1.32 7.39
C HIS A 150 -3.82 -0.07 7.94
N ILE A 151 -3.80 -1.10 7.07
CA ILE A 151 -4.02 -2.49 7.46
C ILE A 151 -2.70 -3.24 7.55
N PHE A 152 -2.59 -4.08 8.57
CA PHE A 152 -1.58 -5.12 8.70
C PHE A 152 -2.23 -6.49 8.61
N GLY A 153 -1.53 -7.42 7.99
CA GLY A 153 -1.94 -8.81 7.96
C GLY A 153 -0.77 -9.77 7.82
N VAL A 154 -0.80 -10.88 8.54
CA VAL A 154 0.03 -12.05 8.28
C VAL A 154 -0.86 -13.28 8.25
N ALA A 155 -0.76 -14.08 7.19
CA ALA A 155 -1.51 -15.33 7.03
C ALA A 155 -0.56 -16.49 6.75
N VAL A 156 -0.82 -17.65 7.34
CA VAL A 156 -0.01 -18.84 7.19
C VAL A 156 -0.87 -20.08 6.96
N THR A 157 -0.35 -21.03 6.18
CA THR A 157 -0.94 -22.37 6.02
C THR A 157 0.14 -23.45 6.10
N SER A 158 -0.26 -24.70 6.34
CA SER A 158 0.64 -25.85 6.52
C SER A 158 0.44 -26.95 5.47
N ASN A 159 0.05 -26.56 4.26
CA ASN A 159 -0.25 -27.45 3.13
C ASN A 159 0.55 -27.09 1.86
N ALA A 160 1.59 -26.25 1.99
CA ALA A 160 2.45 -25.79 0.90
C ALA A 160 1.76 -24.95 -0.20
N THR A 161 0.54 -24.45 0.00
CA THR A 161 -0.19 -23.63 -0.98
C THR A 161 -0.23 -22.16 -0.58
N PHE A 162 -0.46 -21.28 -1.56
CA PHE A 162 -0.56 -19.83 -1.37
C PHE A 162 -1.96 -19.25 -1.60
N ALA A 163 -2.89 -19.96 -2.23
CA ALA A 163 -4.21 -19.44 -2.60
C ALA A 163 -5.01 -18.89 -1.40
N PRO A 164 -5.06 -19.55 -0.22
CA PRO A 164 -5.71 -18.97 0.95
C PRO A 164 -5.04 -17.67 1.42
N ILE A 165 -3.71 -17.60 1.31
CA ILE A 165 -2.89 -16.44 1.68
C ILE A 165 -3.12 -15.30 0.67
N GLN A 166 -3.14 -15.57 -0.62
CA GLN A 166 -3.45 -14.58 -1.65
C GLN A 166 -4.86 -14.02 -1.48
N ASN A 167 -5.84 -14.86 -1.13
CA ASN A 167 -7.19 -14.39 -0.82
C ASN A 167 -7.22 -13.48 0.42
N ALA A 168 -6.48 -13.84 1.46
CA ALA A 168 -6.36 -13.00 2.65
C ALA A 168 -5.75 -11.63 2.33
N ILE A 169 -4.66 -11.59 1.55
CA ILE A 169 -4.02 -10.34 1.13
C ILE A 169 -4.94 -9.52 0.22
N LYS A 170 -5.69 -10.15 -0.70
CA LYS A 170 -6.71 -9.47 -1.52
C LYS A 170 -7.79 -8.81 -0.65
N SER A 171 -8.19 -9.43 0.47
CA SER A 171 -9.13 -8.80 1.41
C SER A 171 -8.53 -7.54 2.03
N TRP A 172 -7.29 -7.58 2.51
CA TRP A 172 -6.61 -6.43 3.10
C TRP A 172 -6.35 -5.30 2.11
N VAL A 173 -5.93 -5.63 0.89
CA VAL A 173 -5.83 -4.68 -0.24
C VAL A 173 -7.17 -4.02 -0.54
N ASN A 174 -8.28 -4.72 -0.32
CA ASN A 174 -9.63 -4.19 -0.48
C ASN A 174 -10.20 -3.54 0.79
N ALA A 175 -9.34 -3.20 1.76
CA ALA A 175 -9.74 -2.65 3.06
C ALA A 175 -10.80 -3.49 3.80
N THR A 176 -10.77 -4.80 3.60
CA THR A 176 -11.75 -5.74 4.17
C THR A 176 -11.06 -6.65 5.18
N CYS A 177 -11.61 -6.70 6.39
CA CYS A 177 -11.09 -7.57 7.44
C CYS A 177 -11.47 -9.03 7.18
N LEU A 178 -10.58 -9.93 7.55
CA LEU A 178 -10.86 -11.36 7.52
C LEU A 178 -11.91 -11.70 8.56
N SER A 179 -12.77 -12.66 8.20
CA SER A 179 -13.71 -13.27 9.14
C SER A 179 -13.17 -14.62 9.59
N PHE A 180 -13.14 -14.85 10.90
CA PHE A 180 -12.62 -16.06 11.51
C PHE A 180 -13.73 -16.88 12.19
N LEU A 181 -13.53 -18.20 12.33
CA LEU A 181 -14.41 -19.03 13.16
C LEU A 181 -14.14 -18.82 14.65
N GLY A 182 -12.87 -18.60 15.00
CA GLY A 182 -12.44 -18.20 16.33
C GLY A 182 -11.28 -17.22 16.23
N SER A 183 -11.23 -16.28 17.16
CA SER A 183 -10.15 -15.30 17.26
C SER A 183 -9.82 -14.92 18.70
N LYS A 184 -8.64 -14.32 18.87
CA LYS A 184 -8.14 -13.72 20.11
C LYS A 184 -7.49 -12.39 19.78
N ASN A 185 -7.67 -11.41 20.64
CA ASN A 185 -7.00 -10.11 20.51
C ASN A 185 -5.72 -10.09 21.34
N PHE A 186 -4.70 -9.45 20.78
CA PHE A 186 -3.42 -9.22 21.42
C PHE A 186 -3.09 -7.73 21.41
N PRO A 187 -2.78 -7.14 22.58
CA PRO A 187 -2.34 -5.75 22.61
C PRO A 187 -0.97 -5.63 21.95
N GLY A 188 -0.75 -4.49 21.32
CA GLY A 188 0.56 -4.12 20.83
C GLY A 188 0.59 -2.69 20.35
N LYS A 189 1.60 -2.36 19.55
CA LYS A 189 1.83 -1.02 19.03
C LYS A 189 1.88 -0.99 17.52
N ALA A 190 1.37 0.11 16.94
CA ALA A 190 1.53 0.44 15.55
C ALA A 190 1.98 1.90 15.42
N THR A 191 2.78 2.17 14.40
CA THR A 191 3.28 3.52 14.11
C THR A 191 2.72 3.94 12.76
N PHE A 192 1.89 4.97 12.75
CA PHE A 192 1.22 5.48 11.57
C PHE A 192 2.08 6.56 10.90
N THR A 193 2.43 6.36 9.64
CA THR A 193 3.19 7.31 8.80
C THR A 193 2.28 8.23 8.00
N ALA A 194 0.98 7.93 7.95
CA ALA A 194 -0.07 8.74 7.34
C ALA A 194 -1.27 8.95 8.29
N PRO A 195 -2.10 9.99 8.10
CA PRO A 195 -3.28 10.23 8.93
C PRO A 195 -4.35 9.14 8.80
N LEU A 196 -5.00 8.80 9.91
CA LEU A 196 -6.15 7.87 9.97
C LEU A 196 -7.45 8.50 9.46
N LEU A 197 -8.41 7.65 9.05
CA LEU A 197 -9.70 8.05 8.46
C LEU A 197 -10.54 8.97 9.38
N ASN A 198 -10.42 8.84 10.71
CA ASN A 198 -11.18 9.63 11.69
C ASN A 198 -10.43 10.86 12.23
N GLY A 199 -9.41 11.35 11.50
CA GLY A 199 -8.80 12.65 11.75
C GLY A 199 -9.82 13.77 11.52
N THR A 200 -10.71 14.00 12.50
CA THR A 200 -11.53 15.20 12.54
C THR A 200 -10.58 16.39 12.46
N LEU A 201 -10.77 17.22 11.44
CA LEU A 201 -10.27 18.59 11.44
C LEU A 201 -10.93 19.29 12.64
N THR A 202 -10.41 19.09 13.84
CA THR A 202 -10.56 20.09 14.89
C THR A 202 -10.04 21.37 14.27
N ASN A 203 -10.86 22.42 14.30
CA ASN A 203 -10.70 23.76 13.73
C ASN A 203 -9.27 24.33 13.89
N SER A 204 -8.32 23.74 13.19
CA SER A 204 -6.97 24.22 13.07
C SER A 204 -7.07 25.25 11.99
N THR A 205 -7.25 26.49 12.43
CA THR A 205 -7.01 27.68 11.64
C THR A 205 -5.55 27.70 11.24
N VAL A 206 -5.16 26.83 10.31
CA VAL A 206 -3.95 27.00 9.53
C VAL A 206 -4.24 28.23 8.67
N ARG A 207 -3.87 29.40 9.20
CA ARG A 207 -3.69 30.59 8.38
C ARG A 207 -2.73 30.20 7.27
N ALA A 208 -3.26 29.91 6.10
CA ALA A 208 -2.51 29.98 4.86
C ALA A 208 -1.95 31.41 4.80
N ARG A 209 -0.68 31.58 5.18
CA ARG A 209 0.05 32.79 4.84
C ARG A 209 0.16 32.80 3.33
N HIS A 210 -0.76 33.49 2.68
CA HIS A 210 -0.59 33.95 1.30
C HIS A 210 0.65 34.87 1.27
N ASN A 211 1.83 34.30 1.08
CA ASN A 211 3.00 35.06 0.70
C ASN A 211 2.91 35.33 -0.81
N THR A 212 2.10 36.31 -1.18
CA THR A 212 2.23 36.99 -2.47
C THR A 212 3.45 37.90 -2.40
N HIS A 213 4.63 37.36 -2.71
CA HIS A 213 5.82 38.17 -3.01
C HIS A 213 6.22 37.99 -4.47
N ALA A 214 5.39 38.54 -5.37
CA ALA A 214 5.89 38.95 -6.67
C ALA A 214 6.63 40.28 -6.48
N ARG A 215 7.97 40.24 -6.56
CA ARG A 215 8.79 41.46 -6.61
C ARG A 215 8.53 42.18 -7.94
N PRO A 216 8.23 43.49 -7.95
CA PRO A 216 8.19 44.23 -9.20
C PRO A 216 9.63 44.51 -9.63
N PHE A 217 10.09 43.84 -10.69
CA PHE A 217 11.23 44.34 -11.47
C PHE A 217 10.65 45.26 -12.53
N ASP A 218 10.81 46.57 -12.31
CA ASP A 218 10.65 47.58 -13.34
C ASP A 218 11.67 47.34 -14.45
N MET A 219 11.19 47.04 -15.66
CA MET A 219 11.96 47.29 -16.87
C MET A 219 11.03 47.88 -17.92
N HIS A 220 11.18 49.17 -18.13
CA HIS A 220 10.60 49.91 -19.24
C HIS A 220 11.15 49.37 -20.56
N ALA A 221 10.29 48.72 -21.35
CA ALA A 221 10.51 48.57 -22.78
C ALA A 221 9.17 48.70 -23.50
N LYS A 222 8.97 49.84 -24.17
CA LYS A 222 7.87 50.05 -25.11
C LYS A 222 8.13 49.20 -26.36
N VAL A 223 7.35 48.14 -26.56
CA VAL A 223 7.21 47.49 -27.87
C VAL A 223 5.73 47.22 -28.10
N PHE A 224 5.21 47.79 -29.18
CA PHE A 224 3.89 47.51 -29.73
C PHE A 224 3.82 46.06 -30.17
N ASP A 225 2.84 45.27 -29.71
CA ASP A 225 2.35 44.18 -30.54
C ASP A 225 0.94 43.66 -30.20
N ILE A 226 0.37 43.05 -31.23
CA ILE A 226 -1.02 42.75 -31.57
C ILE A 226 -1.73 41.85 -30.54
N ARG A 227 -2.99 42.22 -30.21
CA ARG A 227 -3.91 41.43 -29.37
C ARG A 227 -4.31 40.12 -30.07
N ALA A 228 -3.47 39.10 -30.01
CA ALA A 228 -3.91 37.72 -30.06
C ALA A 228 -4.33 37.31 -28.63
N LYS A 229 -5.62 37.03 -28.43
CA LYS A 229 -6.12 36.43 -27.19
C LYS A 229 -5.64 34.97 -27.13
N PHE A 230 -4.37 34.75 -26.83
CA PHE A 230 -3.91 33.43 -26.40
C PHE A 230 -4.54 33.17 -25.03
N LEU A 231 -5.55 32.32 -25.00
CA LEU A 231 -6.04 31.72 -23.76
C LEU A 231 -4.85 31.00 -23.15
N GLN A 232 -4.25 31.57 -22.10
CA GLN A 232 -3.23 30.88 -21.35
C GLN A 232 -3.83 29.57 -20.84
N ALA A 233 -3.11 28.47 -21.06
CA ALA A 233 -3.47 27.19 -20.48
C ALA A 233 -3.68 27.39 -18.98
N ARG A 234 -4.82 26.92 -18.47
CA ARG A 234 -5.07 26.95 -17.02
C ARG A 234 -3.99 26.12 -16.36
N ALA A 235 -3.45 26.62 -15.24
CA ALA A 235 -2.56 25.84 -14.40
C ALA A 235 -3.20 24.49 -14.06
N ASP A 236 -2.37 23.46 -13.94
CA ASP A 236 -2.81 22.13 -13.52
C ASP A 236 -3.39 22.18 -12.11
N CYS A 237 -4.41 21.36 -11.85
CA CYS A 237 -4.96 21.20 -10.54
C CYS A 237 -4.01 20.38 -9.66
N ARG A 238 -4.09 20.58 -8.35
CA ARG A 238 -3.56 19.62 -7.40
C ARG A 238 -4.48 18.41 -7.36
N THR A 239 -3.91 17.21 -7.24
CA THR A 239 -4.67 15.96 -7.19
C THR A 239 -4.37 15.14 -5.94
N VAL A 240 -5.31 14.29 -5.56
CA VAL A 240 -5.14 13.19 -4.58
C VAL A 240 -5.42 11.85 -5.26
N GLN A 241 -4.78 10.77 -4.82
CA GLN A 241 -5.05 9.43 -5.29
C GLN A 241 -5.91 8.66 -4.28
N VAL A 242 -6.89 7.92 -4.78
CA VAL A 242 -7.79 7.08 -3.98
C VAL A 242 -7.09 5.79 -3.57
N ALA A 243 -7.03 5.51 -2.28
CA ALA A 243 -6.72 4.18 -1.76
C ALA A 243 -8.01 3.35 -1.59
N SER A 244 -7.85 2.03 -1.56
CA SER A 244 -9.00 1.14 -1.34
C SER A 244 -9.54 1.32 0.07
N GLY A 245 -10.87 1.38 0.21
CA GLY A 245 -11.56 1.68 1.46
C GLY A 245 -11.81 3.17 1.73
N GLU A 246 -11.27 4.08 0.90
CA GLU A 246 -11.50 5.52 1.08
C GLU A 246 -12.80 6.01 0.45
N GLY A 247 -13.47 6.91 1.18
CA GLY A 247 -14.58 7.72 0.68
C GLY A 247 -14.15 9.17 0.44
N CYS A 248 -15.12 10.00 0.08
CA CYS A 248 -14.86 11.43 -0.15
C CYS A 248 -14.45 12.19 1.12
N ALA A 249 -14.86 11.76 2.31
CA ALA A 249 -14.49 12.44 3.55
C ALA A 249 -12.97 12.39 3.74
N GLU A 250 -12.37 11.23 3.52
CA GLU A 250 -10.95 10.96 3.66
C GLU A 250 -10.14 11.73 2.60
N LEU A 251 -10.63 11.74 1.36
CA LEU A 251 -10.01 12.50 0.28
C LEU A 251 -10.03 14.00 0.56
N THR A 252 -11.04 14.53 1.26
CA THR A 252 -11.06 15.96 1.64
C THR A 252 -9.97 16.30 2.64
N VAL A 253 -9.68 15.40 3.59
CA VAL A 253 -8.58 15.53 4.56
C VAL A 253 -7.24 15.47 3.85
N LYS A 254 -7.02 14.48 2.97
CA LYS A 254 -5.80 14.38 2.14
C LYS A 254 -5.61 15.60 1.24
N CYS A 255 -6.70 16.13 0.68
CA CYS A 255 -6.67 17.37 -0.06
C CYS A 255 -6.50 18.60 0.86
N GLY A 256 -6.76 18.54 2.15
CA GLY A 256 -6.79 19.73 3.03
C GLY A 256 -7.82 20.78 2.58
N ILE A 257 -8.99 20.34 2.09
CA ILE A 257 -10.08 21.22 1.63
C ILE A 257 -11.41 20.84 2.28
N SER A 258 -12.42 21.71 2.17
CA SER A 258 -13.77 21.40 2.67
C SER A 258 -14.49 20.36 1.79
N GLY A 259 -15.45 19.63 2.37
CA GLY A 259 -16.35 18.74 1.61
C GLY A 259 -17.09 19.45 0.47
N ALA A 260 -17.46 20.72 0.67
CA ALA A 260 -18.12 21.53 -0.33
C ALA A 260 -17.19 21.85 -1.51
N ASP A 261 -15.93 22.21 -1.24
CA ASP A 261 -14.93 22.45 -2.28
C ASP A 261 -14.60 21.16 -3.04
N PHE A 262 -14.45 20.03 -2.33
CA PHE A 262 -14.21 18.75 -2.98
C PHE A 262 -15.36 18.36 -3.91
N THR A 263 -16.61 18.53 -3.47
CA THR A 263 -17.81 18.28 -4.28
C THR A 263 -17.88 19.22 -5.49
N LYS A 264 -17.49 20.49 -5.31
CA LYS A 264 -17.42 21.47 -6.39
C LYS A 264 -16.40 21.08 -7.46
N TYR A 265 -15.24 20.54 -7.07
CA TYR A 265 -14.22 20.08 -8.01
C TYR A 265 -14.54 18.71 -8.62
N ASN A 266 -15.27 17.85 -7.91
CA ASN A 266 -15.53 16.47 -8.29
C ASN A 266 -17.03 16.10 -8.16
N PRO A 267 -17.92 16.70 -8.98
CA PRO A 267 -19.35 16.50 -8.83
C PRO A 267 -19.77 15.05 -9.10
N GLY A 268 -20.51 14.44 -8.17
CA GLY A 268 -21.19 13.15 -8.36
C GLY A 268 -20.33 11.89 -8.24
N ILE A 269 -19.09 11.98 -7.73
CA ILE A 269 -18.14 10.86 -7.78
C ILE A 269 -18.08 9.99 -6.50
N CYS A 270 -18.63 10.44 -5.38
CA CYS A 270 -18.37 9.86 -4.05
C CYS A 270 -18.84 8.41 -3.84
N GLY A 271 -19.58 7.82 -4.78
CA GLY A 271 -19.94 6.39 -4.79
C GLY A 271 -19.32 5.59 -5.94
N LEU A 272 -18.47 6.21 -6.75
CA LEU A 272 -17.88 5.64 -7.98
C LEU A 272 -16.34 5.63 -7.92
N LEU A 273 -15.77 5.90 -6.74
CA LEU A 273 -14.33 5.94 -6.53
C LEU A 273 -13.71 4.58 -6.81
N LYS A 274 -12.62 4.57 -7.57
CA LYS A 274 -11.82 3.38 -7.85
C LYS A 274 -10.44 3.53 -7.22
N PRO A 275 -9.86 2.46 -6.65
CA PRO A 275 -8.47 2.49 -6.20
C PRO A 275 -7.53 2.96 -7.30
N LYS A 276 -6.49 3.71 -6.90
CA LYS A 276 -5.50 4.39 -7.74
C LYS A 276 -6.03 5.50 -8.65
N GLN A 277 -7.34 5.76 -8.70
CA GLN A 277 -7.91 6.91 -9.40
C GLN A 277 -7.41 8.23 -8.80
N ARG A 278 -7.20 9.24 -9.64
CA ARG A 278 -6.82 10.59 -9.23
C ARG A 278 -8.06 11.51 -9.18
N MET A 279 -8.15 12.33 -8.14
CA MET A 279 -9.25 13.27 -7.89
C MET A 279 -8.72 14.70 -7.76
N TYR A 280 -9.53 15.70 -8.10
CA TYR A 280 -9.15 17.11 -8.02
C TYR A 280 -9.18 17.59 -6.56
N CYS A 281 -8.14 18.28 -6.13
CA CYS A 281 -8.07 19.03 -4.86
C CYS A 281 -8.12 20.56 -5.06
N SER A 282 -8.11 21.04 -6.30
CA SER A 282 -8.21 22.46 -6.64
C SER A 282 -8.86 22.65 -8.01
N SER A 283 -9.19 23.90 -8.35
CA SER A 283 -9.45 24.26 -9.74
C SER A 283 -8.20 24.11 -10.60
N GLY A 284 -8.38 23.88 -11.90
CA GLY A 284 -7.30 23.75 -12.87
C GLY A 284 -7.62 22.72 -13.94
N SER A 285 -6.66 22.50 -14.84
CA SER A 285 -6.68 21.36 -15.77
C SER A 285 -6.26 20.09 -15.03
N PHE A 286 -6.80 18.93 -15.38
CA PHE A 286 -6.27 17.69 -14.81
C PHE A 286 -4.88 17.41 -15.39
N PRO A 287 -3.87 17.07 -14.56
CA PRO A 287 -2.57 16.67 -15.07
C PRO A 287 -2.68 15.44 -15.98
N ASP A 288 -1.84 15.40 -17.01
CA ASP A 288 -1.65 14.19 -17.81
C ASP A 288 -0.68 13.26 -17.10
N PHE A 289 -1.19 12.14 -16.59
CA PHE A 289 -0.43 11.11 -15.89
C PHE A 289 0.09 10.02 -16.82
N ARG A 290 -0.15 10.11 -18.13
CA ARG A 290 0.33 9.09 -19.07
C ARG A 290 1.86 9.06 -19.07
N PRO A 291 2.48 7.87 -18.97
CA PRO A 291 3.91 7.73 -19.07
C PRO A 291 4.41 8.30 -20.40
N LYS A 292 5.42 9.17 -20.32
CA LYS A 292 6.05 9.76 -21.49
C LYS A 292 7.19 8.88 -21.96
N PRO A 293 7.46 8.79 -23.27
CA PRO A 293 8.66 8.13 -23.78
C PRO A 293 9.93 8.69 -23.12
N ASN A 294 10.95 7.84 -23.04
CA ASN A 294 12.27 8.25 -22.59
C ASN A 294 12.87 9.28 -23.57
N PRO A 295 13.87 10.09 -23.15
CA PRO A 295 14.49 11.10 -24.01
C PRO A 295 15.12 10.54 -25.30
N ASP A 296 15.50 9.26 -25.31
CA ASP A 296 16.03 8.53 -26.46
C ASP A 296 14.93 8.03 -27.43
N GLY A 297 13.66 8.30 -27.11
CA GLY A 297 12.49 7.88 -27.87
C GLY A 297 12.00 6.46 -27.56
N SER A 298 12.64 5.73 -26.63
CA SER A 298 12.16 4.41 -26.23
C SER A 298 10.87 4.52 -25.41
N CYS A 299 10.05 3.46 -25.41
CA CYS A 299 8.90 3.38 -24.53
C CYS A 299 9.32 3.47 -23.06
N PHE A 300 8.49 4.11 -22.25
CA PHE A 300 8.60 4.01 -20.80
C PHE A 300 8.37 2.56 -20.36
N SER A 301 9.25 2.05 -19.50
CA SER A 301 9.13 0.72 -18.93
C SER A 301 8.77 0.80 -17.45
N TYR A 302 7.74 0.05 -17.04
CA TYR A 302 7.31 -0.06 -15.65
C TYR A 302 7.54 -1.49 -15.14
N LYS A 303 8.16 -1.63 -13.98
CA LYS A 303 8.25 -2.94 -13.30
C LYS A 303 6.98 -3.15 -12.49
N VAL A 304 6.18 -4.14 -12.88
CA VAL A 304 4.98 -4.58 -12.16
C VAL A 304 5.32 -4.97 -10.73
N GLN A 305 4.52 -4.47 -9.78
CA GLN A 305 4.57 -4.76 -8.35
C GLN A 305 3.51 -5.80 -7.95
N ASN A 306 3.61 -6.35 -6.73
CA ASN A 306 2.75 -7.43 -6.26
C ASN A 306 1.25 -7.14 -6.41
N ASP A 307 0.82 -5.94 -6.05
CA ASP A 307 -0.61 -5.54 -6.10
C ASP A 307 -1.00 -4.85 -7.43
N ASP A 308 -0.19 -4.95 -8.48
CA ASP A 308 -0.59 -4.35 -9.77
C ASP A 308 -1.49 -5.26 -10.59
N ASN A 309 -2.41 -4.63 -11.31
CA ASN A 309 -3.22 -5.22 -12.37
C ASN A 309 -3.53 -4.16 -13.45
N CYS A 310 -4.01 -4.58 -14.61
CA CYS A 310 -4.27 -3.63 -15.71
C CYS A 310 -5.25 -2.51 -15.30
N ALA A 311 -6.26 -2.82 -14.47
CA ALA A 311 -7.26 -1.84 -14.08
C ALA A 311 -6.68 -0.75 -13.17
N ASN A 312 -5.84 -1.12 -12.19
CA ASN A 312 -5.26 -0.15 -11.27
C ASN A 312 -4.13 0.66 -11.91
N LEU A 313 -3.30 0.05 -12.78
CA LEU A 313 -2.32 0.77 -13.60
C LEU A 313 -3.02 1.71 -14.59
N GLY A 314 -4.14 1.28 -15.16
CA GLY A 314 -4.99 2.12 -16.00
C GLY A 314 -5.51 3.34 -15.26
N ALA A 315 -6.03 3.15 -14.04
CA ALA A 315 -6.50 4.24 -13.19
C ALA A 315 -5.36 5.20 -12.78
N GLU A 316 -4.17 4.67 -12.50
CA GLU A 316 -2.99 5.44 -12.10
C GLU A 316 -2.44 6.31 -13.23
N TYR A 317 -2.37 5.76 -14.44
CA TYR A 317 -1.74 6.39 -15.60
C TYR A 317 -2.72 7.02 -16.60
N GLY A 318 -4.04 6.98 -16.32
CA GLY A 318 -5.05 7.49 -17.25
C GLY A 318 -5.12 6.70 -18.56
N LEU A 319 -4.95 5.38 -18.46
CA LEU A 319 -4.96 4.42 -19.56
C LEU A 319 -6.14 3.43 -19.41
N THR A 320 -6.62 2.93 -20.54
CA THR A 320 -7.54 1.79 -20.59
C THR A 320 -6.77 0.47 -20.58
N ASN A 321 -7.42 -0.62 -20.14
CA ASN A 321 -6.82 -1.96 -20.24
C ASN A 321 -6.42 -2.29 -21.69
N GLN A 322 -7.23 -1.89 -22.67
CA GLN A 322 -6.94 -2.09 -24.10
C GLN A 322 -5.69 -1.34 -24.56
N GLU A 323 -5.47 -0.12 -24.07
CA GLU A 323 -4.23 0.62 -24.34
C GLU A 323 -3.03 -0.13 -23.73
N ILE A 324 -3.12 -0.56 -22.46
CA ILE A 324 -2.05 -1.31 -21.79
C ILE A 324 -1.73 -2.61 -22.54
N GLU A 325 -2.73 -3.44 -22.84
CA GLU A 325 -2.56 -4.67 -23.62
C GLU A 325 -1.99 -4.36 -25.01
N GLY A 326 -2.45 -3.27 -25.63
CA GLY A 326 -1.97 -2.77 -26.92
C GLY A 326 -0.48 -2.45 -26.92
N PHE A 327 0.04 -1.85 -25.85
CA PHE A 327 1.45 -1.49 -25.71
C PHE A 327 2.35 -2.69 -25.40
N ASN A 328 1.80 -3.81 -24.92
CA ASN A 328 2.55 -4.97 -24.40
C ASN A 328 2.36 -6.24 -25.24
N LYS A 329 2.00 -6.13 -26.53
CA LYS A 329 1.77 -7.29 -27.41
C LYS A 329 3.00 -8.16 -27.66
N ASN A 330 4.20 -7.63 -27.48
CA ASN A 330 5.47 -8.27 -27.84
C ASN A 330 6.46 -8.34 -26.65
N THR A 331 5.94 -8.38 -25.41
CA THR A 331 6.72 -8.34 -24.16
C THR A 331 6.52 -9.59 -23.30
#